data_AF-A0A1H5F0Y1-F1
#
_entry.id   AF-A0A1H5F0Y1-F1
#
_cell.length_a   1.000
_cell.length_b   1.000
_cell.length_c   1.000
_cell.angle_alpha   90.00
_cell.angle_beta   90.00
_cell.angle_gamma   90.00
#
_symmetry.space_group_name_H-M   'P 1'
#
loop_
_entity.id
_entity.type
_entity.pdbx_description
1 polymer ?
#
loop_
_entity_poly.entity_id
_entity_poly.type
_entity_poly.pdbx_seq_one_letter_code
_entity_poly.pdbx_strand_id
1 'polypeptide(L)'
;MDGKLTQWLVCVLLFLCGGIFFKLLPSLSLNLQLDWNSLSAIGTLSAVLVSLWLARSSDRKTRREEKQRGELAASRIWPIAGAMNAQLSEFVGWVYFDDLDSSEPISDIRDKFKKLQVFADRISREDVQDTVSLDISVASYLARAIGEIEGVIVSVEREIKEWGQISRLQKEFFRSTWGDAVVNSRDLLLLALPTLEYAAQKAAPLPDWAKIYATEQLEE
;
A
#
# COMPACT_ATOMS: atom_id res chain seq x y z
N MET A 1 -0.01 21.45 12.92
CA MET A 1 1.03 22.08 13.78
C MET A 1 0.81 21.73 15.26
N ASP A 2 0.15 20.61 15.55
CA ASP A 2 -0.60 20.44 16.81
C ASP A 2 0.14 19.61 17.89
N GLY A 3 1.18 18.88 17.50
CA GLY A 3 1.93 18.00 18.41
C GLY A 3 2.73 18.75 19.49
N LYS A 4 3.29 19.92 19.14
CA LYS A 4 4.07 20.74 20.08
C LYS A 4 3.17 21.38 21.16
N LEU A 5 1.95 21.74 20.79
CA LEU A 5 0.97 22.35 21.68
C LEU A 5 0.47 21.33 22.73
N THR A 6 0.21 20.09 22.31
CA THR A 6 -0.15 19.00 23.22
C THR A 6 0.99 18.61 24.17
N GLN A 7 2.25 18.56 23.71
CA GLN A 7 3.38 18.28 24.59
C GLN A 7 3.58 19.40 25.62
N TRP A 8 3.44 20.66 25.21
CA TRP A 8 3.55 21.79 26.11
C TRP A 8 2.44 21.79 27.17
N LEU A 9 1.20 21.48 26.77
CA LEU A 9 0.06 21.32 27.68
C LEU A 9 0.26 20.21 28.70
N VAL A 10 0.82 19.05 28.31
CA VAL A 10 1.11 17.95 29.24
C VAL A 10 2.21 18.35 30.22
N CYS A 11 3.28 19.01 29.77
CA CYS A 11 4.32 19.52 30.67
C CYS A 11 3.78 20.57 31.65
N VAL A 12 2.92 21.47 31.17
CA VAL A 12 2.26 22.48 32.02
C VAL A 12 1.29 21.84 32.99
N LEU A 13 0.51 20.83 32.58
CA LEU A 13 -0.38 20.08 33.48
C LEU A 13 0.39 19.28 34.54
N LEU A 14 1.52 18.66 34.19
CA LEU A 14 2.38 18.00 35.17
C LEU A 14 3.01 18.98 36.15
N PHE A 15 3.43 20.16 35.67
CA PHE A 15 3.97 21.23 36.52
C PHE A 15 2.90 21.87 37.40
N LEU A 16 1.68 22.07 36.88
CA LEU A 16 0.54 22.55 37.65
C LEU A 16 0.07 21.49 38.65
N CYS A 17 -0.04 20.22 38.29
CA CYS A 17 -0.36 19.15 39.23
C CYS A 17 0.71 19.03 40.32
N GLY A 18 2.00 19.11 39.99
CA GLY A 18 3.08 19.15 40.99
C GLY A 18 3.04 20.39 41.87
N GLY A 19 2.87 21.58 41.29
CA GLY A 19 2.84 22.85 42.01
C GLY A 19 1.58 23.08 42.85
N ILE A 20 0.43 22.63 42.37
CA ILE A 20 -0.86 22.66 43.09
C ILE A 20 -0.83 21.64 44.24
N PHE A 21 -0.21 20.47 44.04
CA PHE A 21 -0.01 19.49 45.11
C PHE A 21 0.86 20.05 46.24
N PHE A 22 1.95 20.76 45.93
CA PHE A 22 2.80 21.42 46.93
C PHE A 22 2.15 22.64 47.61
N LYS A 23 1.26 23.37 46.94
CA LYS A 23 0.55 24.53 47.51
C LYS A 23 -0.70 24.20 48.32
N LEU A 24 -1.40 23.10 48.01
CA LEU A 24 -2.62 22.68 48.71
C LEU A 24 -2.37 21.74 49.91
N LEU A 25 -1.21 21.07 49.96
CA LEU A 25 -0.89 20.18 51.09
C LEU A 25 -0.81 20.86 52.48
N PRO A 26 -0.35 22.12 52.65
CA PRO A 26 -0.32 22.72 53.98
C PRO A 26 -1.72 23.15 54.48
N SER A 27 -2.75 23.17 53.64
CA SER A 27 -4.11 23.61 54.03
C SER A 27 -5.16 22.49 54.12
N LEU A 28 -4.81 21.26 53.72
CA LEU A 28 -5.63 20.06 53.91
C LEU A 28 -4.91 19.14 54.90
N SER A 29 -5.25 19.27 56.19
CA SER A 29 -4.90 18.32 57.24
C SER A 29 -5.65 17.00 57.07
N LEU A 30 -5.38 16.30 55.96
CA LEU A 30 -5.66 14.88 55.85
C LEU A 30 -4.65 14.18 56.75
N ASN A 31 -5.14 13.57 57.82
CA ASN A 31 -4.38 12.73 58.74
C ASN A 31 -4.02 11.40 58.05
N LEU A 32 -3.30 11.50 56.93
CA LEU A 32 -2.71 10.42 56.17
C LEU A 32 -1.21 10.50 56.45
N GLN A 33 -0.68 9.57 57.25
CA GLN A 33 0.76 9.31 57.35
C GLN A 33 1.24 8.71 56.02
N LEU A 34 1.28 9.52 54.97
CA LEU A 34 1.92 9.18 53.70
C LEU A 34 3.42 9.43 53.88
N ASP A 35 4.16 8.36 54.15
CA ASP A 35 5.62 8.38 54.16
C ASP A 35 6.14 8.89 52.80
N TRP A 36 7.27 9.61 52.78
CA TRP A 36 7.84 10.23 51.57
C TRP A 36 8.09 9.20 50.45
N ASN A 37 8.38 7.96 50.84
CA ASN A 37 8.50 6.80 49.96
C ASN A 37 7.21 6.52 49.17
N SER A 38 6.05 6.72 49.78
CA SER A 38 4.74 6.51 49.14
C SER A 38 4.44 7.59 48.09
N LEU A 39 4.81 8.85 48.36
CA LEU A 39 4.67 9.94 47.39
C LEU A 39 5.61 9.76 46.18
N SER A 40 6.85 9.33 46.42
CA SER A 40 7.81 8.96 45.37
C SER A 40 7.31 7.79 44.52
N ALA A 41 6.74 6.76 45.14
CA ALA A 41 6.13 5.62 44.45
C ALA A 41 4.94 6.04 43.56
N ILE A 42 4.08 6.94 44.05
CA ILE A 42 2.96 7.47 43.25
C ILE A 42 3.48 8.30 42.07
N GLY A 43 4.51 9.13 42.28
CA GLY A 43 5.14 9.92 41.21
C GLY A 43 5.75 9.05 40.11
N THR A 44 6.50 8.01 40.50
CA THR A 44 7.09 7.06 39.54
C THR A 44 6.03 6.26 38.79
N LEU A 45 4.99 5.76 39.47
CA LEU A 45 3.88 5.04 38.84
C LEU A 45 3.10 5.94 37.87
N SER A 46 2.88 7.20 38.23
CA SER A 46 2.25 8.21 37.35
C SER A 46 3.11 8.50 36.13
N ALA A 47 4.43 8.64 36.29
CA ALA A 47 5.35 8.84 35.17
C ALA A 47 5.33 7.65 34.20
N VAL A 48 5.34 6.40 34.72
CA VAL A 48 5.24 5.18 33.90
C VAL A 48 3.92 5.14 33.13
N LEU A 49 2.79 5.48 33.76
CA LEU A 49 1.50 5.54 33.08
C LEU A 49 1.47 6.58 31.96
N VAL A 50 2.03 7.78 32.20
CA VAL A 50 2.12 8.83 31.17
C VAL A 50 3.03 8.39 30.02
N SER A 51 4.18 7.77 30.31
CA SER A 51 5.08 7.24 29.28
C SER A 51 4.42 6.16 28.44
N LEU A 52 3.69 5.22 29.06
CA LEU A 52 2.97 4.16 28.35
C LEU A 52 1.86 4.75 27.47
N TRP A 53 1.14 5.75 27.99
CA TRP A 53 0.11 6.45 27.22
C TRP A 53 0.69 7.20 26.02
N LEU A 54 1.80 7.92 26.20
CA LEU A 54 2.50 8.61 25.11
C LEU A 54 3.01 7.62 24.06
N ALA A 55 3.61 6.50 24.47
CA ALA A 55 4.08 5.45 23.58
C ALA A 55 2.92 4.87 22.75
N ARG A 56 1.79 4.55 23.40
CA ARG A 56 0.59 4.05 22.72
C ARG A 56 -0.02 5.08 21.78
N SER A 57 -0.02 6.36 22.16
CA SER A 57 -0.50 7.45 21.31
C SER A 57 0.40 7.63 20.08
N SER A 58 1.71 7.53 20.25
CA SER A 58 2.67 7.60 19.15
C SER A 58 2.50 6.44 18.18
N ASP A 59 2.45 5.20 18.66
CA ASP A 59 2.24 4.01 17.83
C ASP A 59 0.93 4.10 17.01
N ARG A 60 -0.16 4.56 17.65
CA ARG A 60 -1.43 4.80 16.94
C ARG A 60 -1.31 5.86 15.85
N LYS A 61 -0.53 6.91 16.08
CA LYS A 61 -0.31 7.96 15.08
C LYS A 61 0.51 7.43 13.91
N THR A 62 1.61 6.73 14.19
CA THR A 62 2.46 6.11 13.17
C THR A 62 1.68 5.14 12.29
N ARG A 63 0.90 4.23 12.88
CA ARG A 63 0.05 3.29 12.11
C ARG A 63 -0.98 4.00 11.22
N ARG A 64 -1.50 5.14 11.65
CA ARG A 64 -2.44 5.94 10.84
C ARG A 64 -1.73 6.58 9.66
N GLU A 65 -0.53 7.14 9.88
CA GLU A 65 0.29 7.73 8.83
C GLU A 65 0.74 6.67 7.82
N GLU A 66 1.19 5.51 8.27
CA GLU A 66 1.52 4.36 7.42
C GLU A 66 0.33 3.93 6.56
N LYS A 67 -0.85 3.76 7.18
CA LYS A 67 -2.06 3.40 6.45
C LYS A 67 -2.45 4.44 5.41
N GLN A 68 -2.34 5.74 5.73
CA GLN A 68 -2.61 6.81 4.77
C GLN A 68 -1.64 6.77 3.58
N ARG A 69 -0.35 6.50 3.83
CA ARG A 69 0.63 6.30 2.75
C ARG A 69 0.27 5.10 1.89
N GLY A 70 -0.11 3.98 2.50
CA GLY A 70 -0.60 2.82 1.79
C GLY A 70 -1.82 3.12 0.91
N GLU A 71 -2.80 3.86 1.43
CA GLU A 71 -4.01 4.23 0.67
C GLU A 71 -3.67 5.16 -0.51
N LEU A 72 -2.73 6.11 -0.33
CA LEU A 72 -2.21 6.95 -1.41
C LEU A 72 -1.44 6.13 -2.46
N ALA A 73 -0.57 5.22 -2.04
CA ALA A 73 0.14 4.32 -2.94
C ALA A 73 -0.85 3.46 -3.75
N ALA A 74 -1.87 2.91 -3.10
CA ALA A 74 -2.93 2.15 -3.77
C ALA A 74 -3.68 3.00 -4.82
N SER A 75 -3.95 4.28 -4.54
CA SER A 75 -4.59 5.18 -5.52
C SER A 75 -3.79 5.36 -6.81
N ARG A 76 -2.45 5.30 -6.72
CA ARG A 76 -1.55 5.38 -7.86
C ARG A 76 -1.40 4.02 -8.56
N ILE A 77 -1.23 2.94 -7.79
CA ILE A 77 -0.95 1.59 -8.32
C ILE A 77 -2.18 0.98 -8.97
N TRP A 78 -3.36 1.10 -8.35
CA TRP A 78 -4.59 0.45 -8.80
C TRP A 78 -4.89 0.61 -10.30
N PRO A 79 -4.90 1.84 -10.88
CA PRO A 79 -5.18 2.00 -12.31
C PRO A 79 -4.09 1.35 -13.20
N ILE A 80 -2.83 1.36 -12.75
CA ILE A 80 -1.71 0.74 -13.48
C ILE A 80 -1.84 -0.79 -13.44
N ALA A 81 -2.09 -1.36 -12.27
CA ALA A 81 -2.31 -2.79 -12.07
C ALA A 81 -3.54 -3.27 -12.85
N GLY A 82 -4.61 -2.47 -12.90
CA GLY A 82 -5.80 -2.78 -13.69
C GLY A 82 -5.52 -2.81 -15.19
N ALA A 83 -4.80 -1.81 -15.71
CA ALA A 83 -4.38 -1.78 -17.11
C ALA A 83 -3.42 -2.94 -17.45
N MET A 84 -2.50 -3.25 -16.55
CA MET A 84 -1.58 -4.39 -16.69
C MET A 84 -2.34 -5.72 -16.74
N ASN A 85 -3.32 -5.91 -15.85
CA ASN A 85 -4.16 -7.11 -15.84
C ASN A 85 -4.99 -7.27 -17.13
N ALA A 86 -5.48 -6.16 -17.70
CA ALA A 86 -6.17 -6.18 -18.99
C ALA A 86 -5.23 -6.63 -20.13
N GLN A 87 -3.99 -6.14 -20.16
CA GLN A 87 -2.98 -6.57 -21.13
C GLN A 87 -2.58 -8.03 -20.95
N LEU A 88 -2.38 -8.49 -19.71
CA LEU A 88 -2.12 -9.90 -19.43
C LEU A 88 -3.28 -10.79 -19.88
N SER A 89 -4.53 -10.32 -19.75
CA SER A 89 -5.70 -11.07 -20.23
C SER A 89 -5.71 -11.24 -21.74
N GLU A 90 -5.30 -10.21 -22.51
CA GLU A 90 -5.09 -10.32 -23.96
C GLU A 90 -4.00 -11.36 -24.28
N PHE A 91 -2.89 -11.33 -23.53
CA PHE A 91 -1.82 -12.32 -23.69
C PHE A 91 -2.24 -13.74 -23.34
N VAL A 92 -3.06 -13.93 -22.32
CA VAL A 92 -3.62 -15.25 -22.02
C VAL A 92 -4.44 -15.77 -23.21
N GLY A 93 -5.18 -14.89 -23.88
CA GLY A 93 -5.83 -15.22 -25.14
C GLY A 93 -4.85 -15.73 -26.20
N TRP A 94 -3.72 -15.03 -26.36
CA TRP A 94 -2.64 -15.47 -27.24
C TRP A 94 -2.05 -16.84 -26.83
N VAL A 95 -1.79 -17.05 -25.53
CA VAL A 95 -1.24 -18.31 -24.98
C VAL A 95 -2.19 -19.50 -25.20
N TYR A 96 -3.50 -19.32 -25.25
CA TYR A 96 -4.42 -20.45 -25.42
C TYR A 96 -4.97 -20.62 -26.84
N PHE A 97 -5.13 -19.53 -27.59
CA PHE A 97 -5.87 -19.54 -28.85
C PHE A 97 -5.05 -19.17 -30.07
N ASP A 98 -3.81 -18.70 -29.94
CA ASP A 98 -3.03 -18.36 -31.12
C ASP A 98 -2.64 -19.63 -31.90
N ASP A 99 -2.84 -19.59 -33.22
CA ASP A 99 -2.49 -20.68 -34.12
C ASP A 99 -0.99 -20.60 -34.40
N LEU A 100 -0.22 -21.60 -33.94
CA LEU A 100 1.23 -21.68 -34.18
C LEU A 100 1.57 -21.76 -35.67
N ASP A 101 0.59 -22.14 -36.51
CA ASP A 101 0.72 -22.33 -37.95
C ASP A 101 0.10 -21.17 -38.77
N SER A 102 -0.42 -20.13 -38.11
CA SER A 102 -0.95 -18.94 -38.80
C SER A 102 0.15 -18.22 -39.59
N SER A 103 -0.10 -17.99 -40.88
CA SER A 103 0.79 -17.25 -41.78
C SER A 103 0.75 -15.73 -41.56
N GLU A 104 -0.16 -15.24 -40.71
CA GLU A 104 -0.19 -13.83 -40.37
C GLU A 104 1.05 -13.49 -39.53
N PRO A 105 1.76 -12.40 -39.84
CA PRO A 105 2.87 -11.95 -39.04
C PRO A 105 2.31 -11.55 -37.68
N ILE A 106 2.46 -12.44 -36.68
CA ILE A 106 2.28 -12.08 -35.28
C ILE A 106 3.12 -10.81 -35.08
N SER A 107 2.47 -9.67 -34.86
CA SER A 107 3.11 -8.42 -34.48
C SER A 107 4.12 -8.75 -33.38
N ASP A 108 5.39 -8.38 -33.57
CA ASP A 108 6.53 -8.87 -32.78
C ASP A 108 6.13 -9.03 -31.31
N ILE A 109 6.21 -10.26 -30.79
CA ILE A 109 5.80 -10.59 -29.42
C ILE A 109 6.50 -9.68 -28.40
N ARG A 110 7.69 -9.19 -28.75
CA ARG A 110 8.43 -8.16 -28.00
C ARG A 110 7.64 -6.88 -27.82
N ASP A 111 6.92 -6.40 -28.83
CA ASP A 111 6.13 -5.18 -28.71
C ASP A 111 4.97 -5.34 -27.74
N LYS A 112 4.39 -6.54 -27.66
CA LYS A 112 3.39 -6.83 -26.63
C LYS A 112 4.03 -6.83 -25.23
N PHE A 113 5.22 -7.43 -25.06
CA PHE A 113 5.91 -7.47 -23.76
C PHE A 113 6.50 -6.10 -23.35
N LYS A 114 6.90 -5.25 -24.30
CA LYS A 114 7.29 -3.85 -24.05
C LYS A 114 6.14 -3.05 -23.42
N LYS A 115 4.89 -3.29 -23.82
CA LYS A 115 3.74 -2.64 -23.18
C LYS A 115 3.64 -3.03 -21.71
N LEU A 116 3.86 -4.30 -21.38
CA LEU A 116 3.88 -4.78 -19.99
C LEU A 116 5.03 -4.15 -19.20
N GLN A 117 6.21 -4.00 -19.81
CA GLN A 117 7.36 -3.33 -19.21
C GLN A 117 7.02 -1.89 -18.79
N VAL A 118 6.34 -1.12 -19.66
CA VAL A 118 5.92 0.25 -19.32
C VAL A 118 5.02 0.30 -18.09
N PHE A 119 4.17 -0.70 -17.85
CA PHE A 119 3.35 -0.76 -16.64
C PHE A 119 4.16 -1.17 -15.41
N ALA A 120 5.05 -2.17 -15.56
CA ALA A 120 5.91 -2.63 -14.48
C ALA A 120 6.82 -1.48 -13.97
N ASP A 121 7.45 -0.74 -14.88
CA ASP A 121 8.36 0.36 -14.55
C ASP A 121 7.68 1.54 -13.83
N ARG A 122 6.35 1.67 -13.98
CA ARG A 122 5.57 2.73 -13.31
C ARG A 122 5.25 2.40 -11.85
N ILE A 123 5.32 1.13 -11.47
CA ILE A 123 5.12 0.68 -10.10
C ILE A 123 6.48 0.61 -9.42
N SER A 124 6.76 1.55 -8.51
CA SER A 124 8.03 1.54 -7.79
C SER A 124 8.03 0.51 -6.66
N ARG A 125 9.23 0.10 -6.24
CA ARG A 125 9.40 -0.77 -5.06
C ARG A 125 8.86 -0.13 -3.78
N GLU A 126 8.99 1.19 -3.66
CA GLU A 126 8.45 1.98 -2.54
C GLU A 126 6.92 1.91 -2.54
N ASP A 127 6.28 2.04 -3.70
CA ASP A 127 4.81 1.92 -3.81
C ASP A 127 4.35 0.53 -3.31
N VAL A 128 5.05 -0.55 -3.67
CA VAL A 128 4.73 -1.91 -3.19
C VAL A 128 4.95 -2.04 -1.68
N GLN A 129 6.04 -1.49 -1.14
CA GLN A 129 6.31 -1.52 0.31
C GLN A 129 5.24 -0.77 1.10
N ASP A 130 4.79 0.39 0.60
CA ASP A 130 3.74 1.17 1.26
C ASP A 130 2.40 0.43 1.31
N THR A 131 2.11 -0.44 0.33
CA THR A 131 0.90 -1.28 0.35
C THR A 131 0.90 -2.37 1.43
N VAL A 132 2.04 -2.70 2.04
CA VAL A 132 2.11 -3.68 3.15
C VAL A 132 1.27 -3.24 4.34
N SER A 133 1.18 -1.92 4.56
CA SER A 133 0.36 -1.33 5.63
C SER A 133 -1.15 -1.52 5.42
N LEU A 134 -1.58 -1.83 4.19
CA LEU A 134 -2.96 -2.15 3.84
C LEU A 134 -3.23 -3.64 4.08
N ASP A 135 -2.46 -4.50 3.42
CA ASP A 135 -2.51 -5.95 3.53
C ASP A 135 -1.21 -6.56 2.98
N ILE A 136 -0.54 -7.36 3.80
CA ILE A 136 0.71 -8.04 3.43
C ILE A 136 0.52 -9.02 2.28
N SER A 137 -0.65 -9.64 2.15
CA SER A 137 -0.97 -10.59 1.09
C SER A 137 -1.05 -9.87 -0.25
N VAL A 138 -1.69 -8.70 -0.27
CA VAL A 138 -1.83 -7.85 -1.47
C VAL A 138 -0.47 -7.37 -1.95
N ALA A 139 0.38 -6.88 -1.04
CA ALA A 139 1.75 -6.50 -1.37
C ALA A 139 2.57 -7.68 -1.92
N SER A 140 2.38 -8.88 -1.34
CA SER A 140 3.04 -10.11 -1.79
C SER A 140 2.58 -10.55 -3.18
N TYR A 141 1.27 -10.46 -3.47
CA TYR A 141 0.72 -10.77 -4.78
C TYR A 141 1.21 -9.80 -5.84
N LEU A 142 1.20 -8.50 -5.55
CA LEU A 142 1.75 -7.46 -6.44
C LEU A 142 3.23 -7.70 -6.73
N ALA A 143 4.05 -7.87 -5.69
CA ALA A 143 5.49 -8.08 -5.82
C ALA A 143 5.79 -9.32 -6.68
N ARG A 144 5.07 -10.43 -6.42
CA ARG A 144 5.25 -11.67 -7.17
C ARG A 144 4.81 -11.52 -8.62
N ALA A 145 3.64 -10.92 -8.88
CA ALA A 145 3.16 -10.69 -10.24
C ALA A 145 4.14 -9.84 -11.06
N ILE A 146 4.66 -8.76 -10.48
CA ILE A 146 5.65 -7.90 -11.14
C ILE A 146 6.94 -8.68 -11.41
N GLY A 147 7.44 -9.45 -10.43
CA GLY A 147 8.66 -10.24 -10.61
C GLY A 147 8.55 -11.31 -11.69
N GLU A 148 7.41 -12.00 -11.80
CA GLU A 148 7.15 -12.97 -12.87
C GLU A 148 7.12 -12.28 -14.25
N ILE A 149 6.47 -11.11 -14.36
CA ILE A 149 6.41 -10.32 -15.60
C ILE A 149 7.80 -9.83 -16.01
N GLU A 150 8.58 -9.27 -15.08
CA GLU A 150 9.97 -8.86 -15.31
C GLU A 150 10.82 -10.03 -15.79
N GLY A 151 10.67 -11.20 -15.16
CA GLY A 151 11.37 -12.43 -15.57
C GLY A 151 11.05 -12.84 -17.01
N VAL A 152 9.78 -12.77 -17.41
CA VAL A 152 9.36 -13.05 -18.78
C VAL A 152 9.92 -12.01 -19.75
N ILE A 153 9.85 -10.71 -19.43
CA ILE A 153 10.38 -9.63 -20.29
C ILE A 153 11.87 -9.87 -20.57
N VAL A 154 12.67 -10.12 -19.53
CA VAL A 154 14.11 -10.39 -19.67
C VAL A 154 14.34 -11.64 -20.51
N SER A 155 13.53 -12.70 -20.32
CA SER A 155 13.62 -13.91 -21.14
C SER A 155 13.31 -13.64 -22.61
N VAL A 156 12.28 -12.84 -22.91
CA VAL A 156 11.87 -12.51 -24.29
C VAL A 156 12.95 -11.69 -25.00
N GLU A 157 13.54 -10.72 -24.30
CA GLU A 157 14.64 -9.90 -24.85
C GLU A 157 15.89 -10.74 -25.17
N ARG A 158 16.21 -11.72 -24.31
CA ARG A 158 17.39 -12.57 -24.46
C ARG A 158 17.24 -13.60 -25.58
N GLU A 159 16.09 -14.28 -25.65
CA GLU A 159 15.94 -15.52 -26.41
C GLU A 159 15.40 -15.32 -27.83
N ILE A 160 14.61 -14.28 -28.09
CA ILE A 160 14.02 -14.05 -29.41
C ILE A 160 14.72 -12.88 -30.08
N LYS A 161 15.27 -13.04 -31.28
CA LYS A 161 15.59 -11.90 -32.17
C LYS A 161 14.43 -11.58 -33.12
N GLU A 162 13.80 -12.62 -33.68
CA GLU A 162 12.59 -12.53 -34.51
C GLU A 162 11.70 -13.76 -34.25
N TRP A 163 10.46 -13.57 -33.79
CA TRP A 163 9.51 -14.66 -33.47
C TRP A 163 9.16 -15.51 -34.70
N GLY A 164 9.17 -14.91 -35.89
CA GLY A 164 8.91 -15.60 -37.15
C GLY A 164 10.00 -16.61 -37.54
N GLN A 165 11.23 -16.44 -37.04
CA GLN A 165 12.39 -17.25 -37.45
C GLN A 165 12.64 -18.46 -36.55
N ILE A 166 11.98 -18.55 -35.39
CA ILE A 166 12.17 -19.67 -34.46
C ILE A 166 11.32 -20.89 -34.85
N SER A 167 11.85 -22.08 -34.57
CA SER A 167 11.16 -23.34 -34.88
C SER A 167 9.88 -23.53 -34.08
N ARG A 168 8.94 -24.34 -34.59
CA ARG A 168 7.67 -24.66 -33.90
C ARG A 168 7.89 -25.23 -32.48
N LEU A 169 8.84 -26.15 -32.32
CA LEU A 169 9.21 -26.72 -31.02
C LEU A 169 9.67 -25.65 -30.02
N GLN A 170 10.44 -24.67 -30.48
CA GLN A 170 10.85 -23.54 -29.63
C GLN A 170 9.68 -22.62 -29.28
N LYS A 171 8.80 -22.33 -30.24
CA LYS A 171 7.57 -21.55 -29.99
C LYS A 171 6.70 -22.21 -28.91
N GLU A 172 6.52 -23.52 -28.98
CA GLU A 172 5.74 -24.29 -28.00
C GLU A 172 6.39 -24.27 -26.61
N PHE A 173 7.71 -24.48 -26.54
CA PHE A 173 8.46 -24.37 -25.29
C PHE A 173 8.32 -22.99 -24.63
N PHE A 174 8.53 -21.91 -25.40
CA PHE A 174 8.41 -20.55 -24.89
C PHE A 174 6.97 -20.19 -24.52
N ARG A 175 5.98 -20.66 -25.29
CA ARG A 175 4.56 -20.45 -25.00
C ARG A 175 4.15 -21.11 -23.69
N SER A 176 4.61 -22.33 -23.41
CA SER A 176 4.37 -22.97 -22.10
C SER A 176 5.05 -22.19 -20.98
N THR A 177 6.34 -21.89 -21.14
CA THR A 177 7.14 -21.25 -20.08
C THR A 177 6.64 -19.84 -19.75
N TRP A 178 6.43 -19.00 -20.75
CA TRP A 178 5.94 -17.63 -20.54
C TRP A 178 4.45 -17.60 -20.29
N GLY A 179 3.69 -18.53 -20.87
CA GLY A 179 2.25 -18.62 -20.69
C GLY A 179 1.87 -18.86 -19.23
N ASP A 180 2.52 -19.81 -18.57
CA ASP A 180 2.29 -20.10 -17.16
C ASP A 180 2.61 -18.88 -16.28
N ALA A 181 3.74 -18.20 -16.55
CA ALA A 181 4.12 -16.98 -15.83
C ALA A 181 3.11 -15.84 -16.04
N VAL A 182 2.61 -15.65 -17.27
CA VAL A 182 1.60 -14.63 -17.59
C VAL A 182 0.25 -14.93 -16.94
N VAL A 183 -0.20 -16.18 -16.98
CA VAL A 183 -1.44 -16.62 -16.31
C VAL A 183 -1.34 -16.42 -14.80
N ASN A 184 -0.24 -16.87 -14.19
CA ASN A 184 0.01 -16.70 -12.76
C ASN A 184 0.04 -15.22 -12.37
N SER A 185 0.70 -14.38 -13.16
CA SER A 185 0.77 -12.93 -12.90
C SER A 185 -0.61 -12.28 -12.96
N ARG A 186 -1.43 -12.64 -13.95
CA ARG A 186 -2.82 -12.17 -14.06
C ARG A 186 -3.61 -12.54 -12.81
N ASP A 187 -3.53 -13.80 -12.39
CA ASP A 187 -4.31 -14.30 -11.26
C ASP A 187 -3.90 -13.63 -9.94
N LEU A 188 -2.60 -13.40 -9.74
CA LEU A 188 -2.08 -12.64 -8.60
C LEU A 188 -2.57 -11.19 -8.61
N LEU A 189 -2.57 -10.53 -9.77
CA LEU A 189 -3.13 -9.18 -9.88
C LEU A 189 -4.64 -9.15 -9.61
N LEU A 190 -5.40 -10.13 -10.12
CA LEU A 190 -6.83 -10.26 -9.84
C LEU A 190 -7.13 -10.39 -8.34
N LEU A 191 -6.28 -11.08 -7.59
CA LEU A 191 -6.41 -11.17 -6.13
C LEU A 191 -6.07 -9.86 -5.40
N ALA A 192 -5.17 -9.04 -5.94
CA ALA A 192 -4.74 -7.77 -5.35
C ALA A 192 -5.69 -6.60 -5.66
N LEU A 193 -6.28 -6.59 -6.86
CA LEU A 193 -7.04 -5.45 -7.40
C LEU A 193 -8.20 -4.97 -6.52
N PRO A 194 -9.07 -5.82 -5.94
CA PRO A 194 -10.20 -5.36 -5.14
C PRO A 194 -9.77 -4.56 -3.89
N THR A 195 -8.72 -5.00 -3.21
CA THR A 195 -8.21 -4.28 -2.02
C THR A 195 -7.55 -2.97 -2.40
N LEU A 196 -6.82 -2.95 -3.53
CA LEU A 196 -6.22 -1.71 -4.05
C LEU A 196 -7.30 -0.72 -4.49
N GLU A 197 -8.36 -1.17 -5.14
CA GLU A 197 -9.51 -0.35 -5.54
C GLU A 197 -10.17 0.29 -4.31
N TYR A 198 -10.49 -0.53 -3.31
CA TYR A 198 -11.13 -0.05 -2.09
C TYR A 198 -10.27 1.00 -1.37
N ALA A 199 -8.96 0.75 -1.25
CA ALA A 199 -8.02 1.69 -0.63
C ALA A 199 -7.86 2.97 -1.48
N ALA A 200 -7.81 2.84 -2.81
CA ALA A 200 -7.74 3.95 -3.74
C ALA A 200 -8.95 4.87 -3.63
N GLN A 201 -10.16 4.31 -3.65
CA GLN A 201 -11.41 5.07 -3.52
C GLN A 201 -11.53 5.76 -2.16
N LYS A 202 -10.91 5.21 -1.12
CA LYS A 202 -10.88 5.84 0.20
C LYS A 202 -9.93 7.05 0.26
N ALA A 203 -8.74 6.95 -0.36
CA ALA A 203 -7.78 8.05 -0.39
C ALA A 203 -8.19 9.16 -1.37
N ALA A 204 -8.63 8.77 -2.57
CA ALA A 204 -8.96 9.66 -3.67
C ALA A 204 -10.28 9.19 -4.31
N PRO A 205 -11.44 9.46 -3.65
CA PRO A 205 -12.73 9.09 -4.21
C PRO A 205 -12.96 9.79 -5.54
N LEU A 206 -13.53 9.06 -6.51
CA LEU A 206 -13.99 9.66 -7.75
C LEU A 206 -15.04 10.76 -7.44
N PRO A 207 -15.01 11.89 -8.15
CA PRO A 207 -16.00 12.95 -7.93
C PRO A 207 -17.40 12.40 -8.22
N ASP A 208 -18.29 12.52 -7.23
CA ASP A 208 -19.71 12.24 -7.38
C ASP A 208 -20.39 13.45 -8.02
N TRP A 209 -20.40 13.48 -9.35
CA TRP A 209 -20.98 14.56 -10.14
C TRP A 209 -22.46 14.79 -9.79
N ALA A 210 -23.21 13.75 -9.39
CA ALA A 210 -24.60 13.90 -8.98
C ALA A 210 -24.73 14.74 -7.71
N LYS A 211 -23.83 14.59 -6.74
CA LYS A 211 -23.78 15.49 -5.56
C LYS A 211 -23.34 16.90 -5.91
N ILE A 212 -22.36 17.05 -6.80
CA ILE A 212 -21.83 18.35 -7.19
C ILE A 212 -22.95 19.19 -7.84
N TYR A 213 -23.65 18.63 -8.83
CA TYR A 213 -24.74 19.33 -9.52
C TYR A 213 -26.03 19.46 -8.69
N ALA A 214 -26.30 18.56 -7.75
CA ALA A 214 -27.43 18.71 -6.82
C ALA A 214 -27.22 19.85 -5.81
N THR A 215 -25.98 20.20 -5.50
CA THR A 215 -25.66 21.33 -4.60
C THR A 215 -25.80 22.67 -5.34
N GLU A 216 -25.47 22.69 -6.63
CA GLU A 216 -25.57 23.88 -7.50
C GLU A 216 -27.03 24.31 -7.73
N GLN A 217 -27.97 23.37 -7.81
CA GLN A 217 -29.42 23.65 -7.95
C GLN A 217 -30.12 24.13 -6.67
N LEU A 218 -29.47 24.04 -5.51
CA LEU A 218 -30.01 24.50 -4.22
C LEU A 218 -29.55 25.93 -3.88
N GLU A 219 -28.63 26.50 -4.66
CA GLU A 219 -28.11 27.86 -4.50
C GLU A 219 -28.72 28.88 -5.49
N GLU A 220 -29.66 28.45 -6.36
CA GLU A 220 -30.55 29.30 -7.18
C GLU A 220 -31.95 29.44 -6.56
#